data_AF-A0A2H6EB86-F1
#
_entry.id   AF-A0A2H6EB86-F1
#
_cell.length_a   1.000
_cell.length_b   1.000
_cell.length_c   1.000
_cell.angle_alpha   90.00
_cell.angle_beta   90.00
_cell.angle_gamma   90.00
#
_symmetry.space_group_name_H-M   'P 1'
#
loop_
_entity.id
_entity.type
_entity.pdbx_description
1 polymer ?
#
loop_
_entity_poly.entity_id
_entity_poly.type
_entity_poly.pdbx_seq_one_letter_code
_entity_poly.pdbx_strand_id
1 'polypeptide(L)' 'MQFLTRVDITNMLMKKPRHRIFDYTPRFYSSEKDAKERKKRKLGFTRRRKYNRTKRNPIILIVVLLIILYIYIKLSGSG' A
#
# COMPACT_ATOMS: atom_id res chain seq x y z
N MET A 1 10.34 -9.79 33.47
CA MET A 1 10.19 -9.15 32.15
C MET A 1 9.10 -9.85 31.30
N GLN A 2 7.82 -9.78 31.70
CA GLN A 2 6.72 -10.40 30.93
C GLN A 2 5.56 -9.43 30.62
N PHE A 3 5.61 -8.19 31.12
CA PHE A 3 4.53 -7.22 30.95
C PHE A 3 4.60 -6.42 29.64
N LEU A 4 5.78 -6.35 29.01
CA LEU A 4 5.99 -5.59 27.77
C LEU A 4 5.52 -6.33 26.51
N THR A 5 5.26 -7.65 26.56
CA THR A 5 4.88 -8.42 25.36
C THR A 5 3.37 -8.50 25.13
N ARG A 6 2.52 -8.13 26.12
CA ARG A 6 1.06 -8.27 26.00
C ARG A 6 0.35 -7.03 25.43
N VAL A 7 0.91 -5.84 25.61
CA VAL A 7 0.28 -4.58 25.18
C VAL A 7 0.41 -4.38 23.66
N ASP A 8 1.52 -4.81 23.07
CA ASP A 8 1.79 -4.60 21.64
C ASP A 8 0.96 -5.52 20.73
N ILE A 9 0.66 -6.75 21.17
CA ILE A 9 -0.14 -7.73 20.40
C ILE A 9 -1.59 -7.26 20.26
N THR A 10 -2.17 -6.68 21.31
CA THR A 10 -3.53 -6.12 21.26
C THR A 10 -3.63 -4.92 20.32
N ASN A 11 -2.54 -4.17 20.16
CA ASN A 11 -2.52 -2.93 19.36
C ASN A 11 -2.40 -3.20 17.85
N MET A 12 -1.78 -4.31 17.43
CA MET A 12 -1.71 -4.69 16.01
C MET A 12 -3.02 -5.26 15.45
N LEU A 13 -3.85 -5.91 16.28
CA LEU A 13 -5.08 -6.58 15.85
C LEU A 13 -6.30 -5.64 15.71
N MET A 14 -6.30 -4.50 16.42
CA MET A 14 -7.43 -3.56 16.50
C MET A 14 -7.17 -2.24 15.78
N LYS A 15 -6.48 -2.26 14.63
CA LYS A 15 -6.35 -1.05 13.80
C LYS A 15 -7.70 -0.75 13.14
N LYS A 16 -8.49 0.13 13.78
CA LYS A 16 -9.80 0.57 13.26
C LYS A 16 -9.64 0.99 11.79
N PRO A 17 -10.39 0.41 10.85
CA PRO A 17 -10.30 0.81 9.46
C PRO A 17 -10.66 2.28 9.35
N ARG A 18 -9.69 3.09 8.89
CA ARG A 18 -9.91 4.51 8.65
C ARG A 18 -10.99 4.63 7.59
N HIS A 19 -12.11 5.28 7.93
CA HIS A 19 -13.24 5.44 7.02
C HIS A 19 -12.74 5.99 5.67
N ARG A 20 -13.10 5.31 4.59
CA ARG A 20 -12.86 5.83 3.25
C ARG A 20 -13.85 6.99 3.09
N ILE A 21 -13.34 8.21 3.03
CA ILE A 21 -14.17 9.36 2.64
C ILE A 21 -14.70 9.02 1.26
N PHE A 22 -16.01 8.78 1.17
CA PHE A 22 -16.66 8.54 -0.10
C PHE A 22 -16.81 9.92 -0.75
N ASP A 23 -16.12 10.12 -1.87
CA ASP A 23 -16.23 11.34 -2.66
C ASP A 23 -17.60 11.32 -3.37
N TYR A 24 -18.67 11.67 -2.66
CA TYR A 24 -20.00 11.80 -3.26
C TYR A 24 -19.99 13.00 -4.20
N THR A 25 -20.23 12.77 -5.49
CA THR A 25 -20.67 13.83 -6.39
C THR A 25 -22.18 14.03 -6.15
N PRO A 26 -22.64 15.21 -5.69
CA PRO A 26 -24.07 15.46 -5.52
C PRO A 26 -24.81 15.25 -6.85
N ARG A 27 -26.01 14.66 -6.82
CA ARG A 27 -26.77 14.33 -8.05
C ARG A 27 -27.01 15.52 -8.98
N PHE A 28 -27.13 16.72 -8.40
CA PHE A 28 -27.38 17.97 -9.13
C PHE A 28 -26.13 18.82 -9.34
N TYR A 29 -24.94 18.29 -8.99
CA TYR A 29 -23.69 19.01 -9.22
C TYR A 29 -23.28 18.87 -10.69
N SER A 30 -23.38 19.97 -11.44
CA SER A 30 -22.80 20.06 -12.77
C SER A 30 -21.38 20.61 -12.67
N SER A 31 -20.39 19.72 -12.81
CA SER A 31 -18.97 20.10 -12.87
C SER A 31 -18.62 21.06 -14.01
N GLU A 32 -19.53 21.22 -14.97
CA GLU A 32 -19.39 22.20 -16.03
C GLU A 32 -19.63 23.61 -15.53
N LYS A 33 -20.47 23.83 -14.51
CA LYS A 33 -20.82 25.18 -14.05
C LYS A 33 -19.80 25.78 -13.06
N ASP A 34 -18.84 24.98 -12.59
CA ASP A 34 -17.88 25.38 -11.57
C ASP A 34 -16.50 25.70 -12.15
N ALA A 35 -16.16 26.99 -12.24
CA ALA A 35 -14.88 27.46 -12.76
C ALA A 35 -13.67 26.93 -11.96
N LYS A 36 -13.86 26.60 -10.67
CA LYS A 36 -12.80 26.10 -9.78
C LYS A 36 -12.44 24.65 -10.10
N GLU A 37 -13.43 23.81 -10.40
CA GLU A 37 -13.18 22.43 -10.85
C GLU A 37 -12.57 22.37 -12.25
N ARG A 38 -13.01 23.23 -13.18
CA ARG A 38 -12.41 23.31 -14.53
C ARG A 38 -10.91 23.59 -14.47
N LYS A 39 -10.48 24.52 -13.61
CA LYS A 39 -9.06 24.82 -13.40
C LYS A 39 -8.31 23.64 -12.81
N LYS A 40 -8.88 22.95 -11.81
CA LYS A 40 -8.28 21.74 -11.21
C LYS A 40 -8.13 20.59 -12.21
N ARG A 41 -9.10 20.38 -13.11
CA ARG A 41 -9.02 19.37 -14.18
C ARG A 41 -7.94 19.72 -15.21
N LYS A 42 -7.89 20.98 -15.66
CA LYS A 42 -6.85 21.47 -16.58
C LYS A 42 -5.44 21.31 -16.01
N LEU A 43 -5.29 21.52 -14.70
CA LEU A 43 -4.02 21.38 -13.98
C LEU A 43 -3.71 19.92 -13.57
N GLY A 44 -4.54 18.94 -13.95
CA GLY A 44 -4.27 17.53 -13.69
C GLY A 44 -4.39 17.10 -12.22
N PHE A 45 -4.93 17.94 -11.33
CA PHE A 45 -5.17 17.63 -9.91
C PHE A 45 -6.33 16.64 -9.71
N THR A 46 -6.48 15.66 -10.59
CA THR A 46 -7.39 14.55 -10.32
C THR A 46 -6.76 13.72 -9.22
N ARG A 47 -7.37 13.71 -8.03
CA ARG A 47 -6.96 12.89 -6.89
C ARG A 47 -7.30 11.43 -7.15
N ARG A 48 -6.91 10.88 -8.30
CA ARG A 48 -6.77 9.43 -8.44
C ARG A 48 -5.56 9.10 -7.58
N ARG A 49 -5.79 8.76 -6.30
CA ARG A 49 -4.88 7.85 -5.59
C ARG A 49 -4.91 6.56 -6.40
N LYS A 50 -4.13 6.55 -7.49
CA LYS A 50 -3.81 5.36 -8.23
C LYS A 50 -3.06 4.55 -7.18
N TYR A 51 -3.77 3.63 -6.55
CA TYR A 51 -3.18 2.61 -5.73
C TYR A 51 -2.34 1.81 -6.73
N ASN A 52 -1.12 2.29 -6.97
CA ASN A 52 -0.11 1.55 -7.67
C ASN A 52 0.13 0.36 -6.73
N ARG A 53 -0.63 -0.71 -6.93
CA ARG A 53 -0.25 -2.03 -6.47
C ARG A 53 1.09 -2.23 -7.12
N THR A 54 2.16 -1.98 -6.37
CA THR A 54 3.52 -2.30 -6.78
C THR A 54 3.44 -3.76 -7.20
N LYS A 55 3.50 -4.00 -8.51
CA LYS A 55 3.46 -5.36 -9.04
C LYS A 55 4.69 -6.01 -8.45
N ARG A 56 4.49 -6.90 -7.46
CA ARG A 56 5.61 -7.68 -6.93
C ARG A 56 6.12 -8.49 -8.11
N ASN A 57 7.31 -8.16 -8.58
CA ASN A 57 7.91 -8.84 -9.72
C ASN A 57 8.23 -10.27 -9.28
N PRO A 58 7.58 -11.31 -9.83
CA PRO A 58 7.82 -12.69 -9.43
C PRO A 58 9.28 -13.11 -9.65
N ILE A 59 9.96 -12.46 -10.61
CA ILE A 59 11.39 -12.63 -10.88
C ILE A 59 12.24 -12.28 -9.65
N ILE A 60 11.93 -11.19 -8.94
CA ILE A 60 12.69 -10.79 -7.74
C ILE A 60 12.56 -11.87 -6.65
N LEU A 61 11.39 -12.50 -6.54
CA LEU A 61 11.18 -13.59 -5.58
C LEU A 61 12.02 -14.83 -5.93
N ILE A 62 12.10 -15.19 -7.21
CA ILE A 62 12.93 -16.30 -7.69
C ILE A 62 14.43 -16.02 -7.41
N VAL A 63 14.90 -14.81 -7.72
CA VAL A 63 16.29 -14.40 -7.48
C VAL A 63 16.66 -14.51 -5.99
N VAL A 64 15.79 -14.00 -5.11
CA VAL A 64 16.00 -14.10 -3.65
C VAL A 64 16.06 -15.56 -3.19
N LEU A 65 15.20 -16.43 -3.73
CA LEU A 65 15.17 -17.85 -3.37
C LEU A 65 16.46 -18.56 -3.81
N LEU A 66 16.97 -18.28 -5.01
CA LEU A 66 18.24 -18.82 -5.50
C LEU A 66 19.44 -18.37 -4.66
N ILE A 67 19.47 -17.11 -4.21
CA ILE A 67 20.53 -16.60 -3.35
C ILE A 67 20.54 -17.36 -2.01
N ILE A 68 19.37 -17.56 -1.41
CA ILE A 68 19.25 -18.29 -0.14
C ILE A 68 19.73 -19.75 -0.32
N LEU A 69 19.31 -20.41 -1.40
CA LEU A 69 19.72 -21.78 -1.70
C LEU A 69 21.24 -21.90 -1.89
N TYR A 70 21.84 -20.95 -2.62
CA TYR A 70 23.28 -20.90 -2.84
C TYR A 70 24.04 -20.77 -1.51
N ILE A 71 23.60 -19.86 -0.64
CA ILE A 71 24.19 -19.65 0.68
C ILE A 71 24.06 -20.91 1.53
N TYR A 72 22.90 -21.57 1.51
CA TYR A 72 22.65 -22.81 2.25
C TYR A 72 23.61 -23.92 1.83
N ILE A 73 23.75 -24.17 0.52
CA ILE A 73 24.66 -25.20 0.01
C ILE A 73 26.11 -24.85 0.35
N LYS A 74 26.51 -23.59 0.18
CA LYS A 74 27.88 -23.14 0.46
C LYS A 74 28.26 -23.24 1.94
N LEU A 75 27.32 -23.00 2.86
CA LEU A 75 27.53 -23.17 4.30
C LEU A 75 27.47 -24.64 4.72
N SER A 76 26.53 -25.42 4.18
CA SER A 76 26.38 -26.84 4.52
C SER A 76 27.49 -27.71 3.94
N GLY A 77 28.05 -27.36 2.78
CA GLY A 77 29.16 -28.10 2.16
C GLY A 77 30.53 -27.74 2.71
N SER A 78 30.61 -26.77 3.63
CA SER A 78 31.86 -26.32 4.26
C SER A 78 31.93 -26.70 5.75
N GLY A 79 31.00 -27.55 6.23
CA GLY A 79 30.96 -28.14 7.57
C GLY A 79 31.37 -29.59 7.56
#